data_AF-A0AA43F1Y9-F1
#
_entry.id   AF-A0AA43F1Y9-F1
#
_cell.length_a   1.000
_cell.length_b   1.000
_cell.length_c   1.000
_cell.angle_alpha   90.00
_cell.angle_beta   90.00
_cell.angle_gamma   90.00
#
_symmetry.space_group_name_H-M   'P 1'
#
loop_
_entity.id
_entity.type
_entity.pdbx_description
1 polymer ?
#
loop_
_entity_poly.entity_id
_entity_poly.type
_entity_poly.pdbx_seq_one_letter_code
_entity_poly.pdbx_strand_id
1 'polypeptide(L)'
;MTLQLRFGLAFEDLYARDGLLRVDAAFLQFLAEADAKLREQLVAARARPPHLKEESDLLIALAPYVDDFLARLFAIEAEAQALAARHHNFAPLYSVK
;
A
#
# COMPACT_ATOMS: atom_id res chain seq x y z
N MET A 1 -3.63 -11.98 -23.41
CA MET A 1 -3.57 -10.53 -23.10
C MET A 1 -3.06 -10.42 -21.67
N THR A 2 -1.79 -10.08 -21.50
CA THR A 2 -1.16 -9.95 -20.16
C THR A 2 -1.43 -8.56 -19.61
N LEU A 3 -2.09 -8.44 -18.46
CA LEU A 3 -2.19 -7.17 -17.73
C LEU A 3 -0.79 -6.76 -17.25
N GLN A 4 -0.35 -5.59 -17.69
CA GLN A 4 0.89 -4.96 -17.26
C GLN A 4 0.59 -4.07 -16.05
N LEU A 5 1.27 -4.31 -14.93
CA LEU A 5 1.24 -3.46 -13.75
C LEU A 5 2.28 -2.35 -13.89
N ARG A 6 2.14 -1.25 -13.14
CA ARG A 6 3.21 -0.25 -13.04
C ARG A 6 4.43 -0.87 -12.35
N PHE A 7 5.56 -0.16 -12.41
CA PHE A 7 6.87 -0.62 -11.91
C PHE A 7 7.51 -1.77 -12.70
N GLY A 8 7.07 -1.98 -13.96
CA GLY A 8 7.66 -2.99 -14.85
C GLY A 8 7.33 -4.43 -14.43
N LEU A 9 6.17 -4.61 -13.78
CA LEU A 9 5.67 -5.89 -13.27
C LEU A 9 4.54 -6.41 -14.17
N ALA A 10 4.46 -7.71 -14.35
CA ALA A 10 3.30 -8.37 -14.95
C ALA A 10 2.34 -8.84 -13.86
N PHE A 11 1.05 -8.96 -14.16
CA PHE A 11 0.10 -9.55 -13.21
C PHE A 11 0.49 -10.98 -12.78
N GLU A 12 1.15 -11.73 -13.67
CA GLU A 12 1.69 -13.08 -13.38
C GLU A 12 2.79 -13.06 -12.31
N ASP A 13 3.53 -11.96 -12.19
CA ASP A 13 4.57 -11.79 -11.15
C ASP A 13 3.95 -11.85 -9.74
N LEU A 14 2.65 -11.51 -9.56
CA LEU A 14 1.98 -11.61 -8.26
C LEU A 14 1.77 -13.06 -7.79
N TYR A 15 1.84 -14.03 -8.70
CA TYR A 15 1.71 -15.45 -8.38
C TYR A 15 3.06 -16.12 -8.14
N ALA A 16 4.16 -15.42 -8.44
CA ALA A 16 5.52 -15.91 -8.26
C ALA A 16 6.18 -15.24 -7.07
N ARG A 17 6.96 -16.01 -6.30
CA ARG A 17 7.73 -15.46 -5.16
C ARG A 17 8.69 -14.36 -5.61
N ASP A 18 9.36 -14.54 -6.74
CA ASP A 18 10.30 -13.54 -7.28
C ASP A 18 9.59 -12.24 -7.66
N GLY A 19 8.36 -12.32 -8.17
CA GLY A 19 7.56 -11.16 -8.47
C GLY A 19 7.07 -10.43 -7.21
N LEU A 20 6.66 -11.17 -6.17
CA LEU A 20 6.34 -10.58 -4.87
C LEU A 20 7.53 -9.87 -4.22
N LEU A 21 8.75 -10.40 -4.37
CA LEU A 21 9.97 -9.72 -3.91
C LEU A 21 10.22 -8.42 -4.67
N ARG A 22 9.91 -8.37 -5.97
CA ARG A 22 10.02 -7.14 -6.77
C ARG A 22 8.97 -6.10 -6.37
N VAL A 23 7.73 -6.53 -6.08
CA VAL A 23 6.68 -5.66 -5.53
C VAL A 23 7.12 -5.07 -4.19
N ASP A 24 7.68 -5.90 -3.31
CA ASP A 24 8.16 -5.47 -2.01
C ASP A 24 9.30 -4.43 -2.13
N ALA A 25 10.27 -4.69 -3.02
CA ALA A 25 11.35 -3.75 -3.29
C ALA A 25 10.83 -2.41 -3.84
N ALA A 26 9.85 -2.45 -4.75
CA ALA A 26 9.20 -1.26 -5.29
C ALA A 26 8.44 -0.48 -4.19
N PHE A 27 7.74 -1.18 -3.29
CA PHE A 27 7.06 -0.57 -2.16
C PHE A 27 8.04 0.10 -1.19
N LEU A 28 9.14 -0.57 -0.84
CA LEU A 28 10.17 -0.01 0.03
C LEU A 28 10.84 1.22 -0.59
N GLN A 29 11.04 1.26 -1.90
CA GLN A 29 11.54 2.43 -2.59
C GLN A 29 10.52 3.57 -2.58
N PHE A 30 9.25 3.30 -2.90
CA PHE A 30 8.17 4.29 -2.83
C PHE A 30 8.04 4.88 -1.42
N LEU A 31 8.10 4.03 -0.39
CA LEU A 31 8.07 4.47 0.99
C LEU A 31 9.33 5.26 1.37
N ALA A 32 10.50 4.92 0.82
CA ALA A 32 11.73 5.69 1.04
C ALA A 32 11.63 7.13 0.53
N GLU A 33 11.01 7.31 -0.64
CA GLU A 33 10.82 8.60 -1.29
C GLU A 33 9.83 9.48 -0.52
N ALA A 34 8.83 8.88 0.13
CA ALA A 34 7.82 9.59 0.90
C ALA A 34 8.21 9.81 2.38
N ASP A 35 8.66 8.75 3.05
CA ASP A 35 9.09 8.75 4.45
C ASP A 35 10.18 7.68 4.70
N ALA A 36 11.44 8.13 4.61
CA ALA A 36 12.60 7.29 4.85
C ALA A 36 12.64 6.67 6.27
N LYS A 37 12.06 7.35 7.27
CA LYS A 37 12.03 6.87 8.66
C LYS A 37 11.01 5.75 8.83
N LEU A 38 9.84 5.88 8.21
CA LEU A 38 8.81 4.85 8.23
C LEU A 38 9.28 3.58 7.49
N ARG A 39 10.05 3.73 6.40
CA ARG A 39 10.73 2.60 5.75
C ARG A 39 11.68 1.88 6.70
N GLU A 40 12.50 2.60 7.45
CA GLU A 40 13.42 1.99 8.42
C GLU A 40 12.67 1.24 9.53
N GLN A 41 11.58 1.82 10.03
CA GLN A 41 10.71 1.18 11.01
C GLN A 41 10.09 -0.12 10.47
N LEU A 42 9.62 -0.11 9.22
CA LEU A 42 9.07 -1.30 8.57
C LEU A 42 10.14 -2.40 8.41
N VAL A 43 11.35 -2.05 7.97
CA VAL A 43 12.46 -3.01 7.83
C VAL A 43 12.86 -3.58 9.20
N ALA A 44 12.93 -2.73 10.23
CA ALA A 44 13.23 -3.16 11.59
C ALA A 44 12.14 -4.09 12.16
N ALA A 45 10.86 -3.76 11.94
CA ALA A 45 9.73 -4.57 12.39
C ALA A 45 9.68 -5.95 11.70
N ARG A 46 10.11 -6.04 10.44
CA ARG A 46 10.23 -7.33 9.72
C ARG A 46 11.36 -8.19 10.26
N ALA A 47 12.48 -7.58 10.65
CA ALA A 47 13.60 -8.31 11.24
C ALA A 47 13.31 -8.73 12.68
N ARG A 48 12.57 -7.91 13.43
CA ARG A 48 12.17 -8.16 14.80
C ARG A 48 10.72 -7.70 15.02
N PRO A 49 9.76 -8.64 15.13
CA PRO A 49 8.37 -8.30 15.37
C PRO A 49 8.24 -7.45 16.65
N PRO A 50 7.68 -6.22 16.56
CA PRO A 50 7.48 -5.37 17.72
C PRO A 50 6.30 -5.87 18.57
N HIS A 51 6.03 -5.25 19.72
CA HIS A 51 4.86 -5.64 20.52
C HIS A 51 3.55 -5.28 19.78
N LEU A 52 2.47 -6.02 20.04
CA LEU A 52 1.15 -5.85 19.38
C LEU A 52 0.68 -4.39 19.23
N LYS A 53 0.96 -3.55 20.23
CA LYS A 53 0.58 -2.12 20.20
C LYS A 53 1.42 -1.33 19.18
N GLU A 54 2.73 -1.49 19.22
CA GLU A 54 3.67 -0.83 18.31
C GLU A 54 3.50 -1.31 16.87
N GLU A 55 3.17 -2.59 16.68
CA GLU A 55 2.79 -3.14 15.38
C GLU A 55 1.52 -2.48 14.84
N SER A 56 0.50 -2.33 15.68
CA SER A 56 -0.76 -1.68 15.28
C SER A 56 -0.53 -0.21 14.89
N ASP A 57 0.26 0.52 15.67
CA ASP A 57 0.61 1.92 15.39
C ASP A 57 1.39 2.03 14.06
N LEU A 58 2.32 1.09 13.79
CA LEU A 58 3.05 1.03 12.54
C LEU A 58 2.14 0.73 11.34
N LEU A 59 1.19 -0.21 11.48
CA LEU A 59 0.21 -0.52 10.44
C LEU A 59 -0.68 0.68 10.12
N ILE A 60 -1.13 1.43 11.14
CA ILE A 60 -1.90 2.66 10.96
C ILE A 60 -1.08 3.71 10.20
N ALA A 61 0.20 3.87 10.55
CA ALA A 61 1.09 4.79 9.86
C ALA A 61 1.37 4.38 8.40
N LEU A 62 1.42 3.08 8.11
CA LEU A 62 1.66 2.54 6.77
C LEU A 62 0.42 2.57 5.87
N ALA A 63 -0.79 2.52 6.44
CA ALA A 63 -2.06 2.46 5.70
C ALA A 63 -2.16 3.45 4.52
N PRO A 64 -1.96 4.77 4.68
CA PRO A 64 -2.08 5.72 3.56
C PRO A 64 -1.07 5.44 2.43
N TYR A 65 0.15 5.02 2.78
CA TYR A 65 1.18 4.71 1.78
C TYR A 65 0.89 3.41 1.04
N VAL A 66 0.31 2.42 1.72
CA VAL A 66 -0.13 1.17 1.08
C VAL A 66 -1.25 1.45 0.10
N ASP A 67 -2.24 2.25 0.48
CA ASP A 67 -3.35 2.62 -0.40
C ASP A 67 -2.85 3.37 -1.65
N ASP A 68 -1.97 4.37 -1.47
CA ASP A 68 -1.36 5.11 -2.59
C ASP A 68 -0.51 4.21 -3.49
N PHE A 69 0.26 3.29 -2.90
CA PHE A 69 1.08 2.34 -3.65
C PHE A 69 0.22 1.37 -4.46
N LEU A 70 -0.86 0.84 -3.88
CA LEU A 70 -1.78 -0.06 -4.58
C LEU A 70 -2.49 0.67 -5.73
N ALA A 71 -2.92 1.91 -5.51
CA ALA A 71 -3.51 2.74 -6.57
C ALA A 71 -2.55 2.92 -7.76
N ARG A 72 -1.26 3.18 -7.46
CA ARG A 72 -0.20 3.28 -8.49
C ARG A 72 0.13 1.95 -9.14
N LEU A 73 0.29 0.87 -8.36
CA LEU A 73 0.71 -0.44 -8.82
C LEU A 73 -0.24 -1.01 -9.87
N PHE A 74 -1.54 -0.93 -9.61
CA PHE A 74 -2.56 -1.44 -10.53
C PHE A 74 -2.93 -0.45 -11.64
N ALA A 75 -2.30 0.73 -11.68
CA ALA A 75 -2.67 1.84 -12.56
C ALA A 75 -4.15 2.26 -12.46
N ILE A 76 -4.81 1.85 -11.37
CA ILE A 76 -6.20 2.12 -11.08
C ILE A 76 -6.38 3.50 -10.45
N GLU A 77 -5.43 4.42 -10.57
CA GLU A 77 -5.57 5.79 -10.03
C GLU A 77 -6.93 6.40 -10.46
N ALA A 78 -7.39 6.11 -11.68
CA ALA A 78 -8.69 6.55 -12.18
C ALA A 78 -9.89 5.74 -11.62
N GLU A 79 -9.84 4.41 -11.55
CA GLU A 79 -10.95 3.61 -11.00
C GLU A 79 -11.02 3.64 -9.47
N ALA A 80 -9.88 3.77 -8.79
CA ALA A 80 -9.76 3.99 -7.36
C ALA A 80 -10.17 5.42 -6.97
N GLN A 81 -9.90 6.45 -7.78
CA GLN A 81 -10.56 7.76 -7.60
C GLN A 81 -12.06 7.70 -7.89
N ALA A 82 -12.52 6.93 -8.87
CA ALA A 82 -13.95 6.73 -9.13
C ALA A 82 -14.64 5.95 -7.99
N LEU A 83 -13.95 5.00 -7.37
CA LEU A 83 -14.42 4.26 -6.19
C LEU A 83 -14.34 5.12 -4.93
N ALA A 84 -13.27 5.89 -4.72
CA ALA A 84 -13.15 6.86 -3.64
C ALA A 84 -14.22 7.97 -3.74
N ALA A 85 -14.55 8.41 -4.96
CA ALA A 85 -15.67 9.32 -5.22
C ALA A 85 -17.03 8.67 -4.87
N ARG A 86 -17.18 7.35 -5.07
CA ARG A 86 -18.34 6.59 -4.56
C ARG A 86 -18.34 6.39 -3.05
N HIS A 87 -17.18 6.26 -2.41
CA HIS A 87 -17.05 6.20 -0.95
C HIS A 87 -17.26 7.57 -0.28
N HIS A 88 -17.08 8.68 -0.99
CA HIS A 88 -17.48 10.01 -0.50
C HIS A 88 -19.02 10.18 -0.44
N ASN A 89 -19.80 9.24 -1.00
CA ASN A 89 -21.24 9.21 -0.85
C ASN A 89 -21.73 8.49 0.43
N PHE A 90 -20.81 8.07 1.31
CA PHE A 90 -21.14 7.66 2.69
C PHE A 90 -20.75 8.73 3.72
N ALA A 91 -20.61 9.99 3.29
CA ALA A 91 -20.47 11.15 4.16
C ALA A 91 -21.81 11.76 4.62
N PRO A 92 -22.86 10.95 4.95
CA PRO A 92 -23.64 11.38 6.10
C PRO A 92 -24.17 10.20 6.91
N LEU A 93 -23.39 9.67 7.86
CA LEU A 93 -23.92 9.17 9.13
C LEU A 93 -22.95 9.46 10.30
N TYR A 94 -22.46 10.70 10.38
CA TYR A 94 -22.15 11.32 11.68
C TYR A 94 -23.33 12.23 12.05
N SER A 95 -24.50 11.65 12.34
CA SER A 95 -25.54 12.29 13.15
C SER A 95 -26.57 11.27 13.62
N VAL A 96 -26.26 10.60 14.74
CA VAL A 96 -27.19 10.25 15.84
C VAL A 96 -26.28 10.14 17.07
N LYS A 97 -26.22 11.14 17.95
CA LYS A 97 -27.08 11.38 19.13
C LYS A 97 -26.96 10.30 20.20
#